data_AF-A0A6D2GEW3-F1
#
_entry.id   AF-A0A6D2GEW3-F1
#
_cell.length_a   1.000
_cell.length_b   1.000
_cell.length_c   1.000
_cell.angle_alpha   90.00
_cell.angle_beta   90.00
_cell.angle_gamma   90.00
#
_symmetry.space_group_name_H-M   'P 1'
#
loop_
_entity.id
_entity.type
_entity.pdbx_description
1 polymer ?
#
loop_
_entity_poly.entity_id
_entity_poly.type
_entity_poly.pdbx_seq_one_letter_code
_entity_poly.pdbx_strand_id
1 'polypeptide(L)'
;MNYNMVGDAIVKHCGGLANFIHVTNCMTRVRMTIADPSLVDMPALKGIEGILGVVEDDTLQVIVGPGKSSKVATVINQRLKGAPAVDTTLSGVEQKAKLAREKAKKQTRTKVILKHIANIFVPILPALIAAGILMGLNNVVVNSAASWAMSHHIAAIGDLSPTQVVLDQRHLLGVSQFLDIVSKALFGFLAIYAGITSAREFEGNLILGGLLGAITIMPQVTTLGLIPGQGGLIGVIFAVWLMCLLEKQVRRFVPDIVDVVVTPTVVLLVMAAAQLFIIMPAAGVVSNGILHALNGLLEHGGIAAGFVLSALFPFLISLGLHHGLFPIHLEMINATGHAPLFAIQIMSNAGMVGAATAVLLLTRDPVMKKIAKGAIPTSILAVGEPTIFGVKYSGGVCLHHGVDRRGVWRRDDRAARCLHQRRWRGGAFGATANCRRQISAIYPGMAGGLCGGLCADVCGRQGTWLR
;
A
#
# COMPACT_ATOMS: atom_id res chain seq x y z
N MET A 1 9.92 5.50 -26.49
CA MET A 1 8.45 5.46 -26.36
C MET A 1 7.94 6.86 -26.63
N ASN A 2 7.16 7.04 -27.70
CA ASN A 2 6.54 8.32 -28.01
C ASN A 2 5.23 8.43 -27.23
N TYR A 3 5.19 9.32 -26.23
CA TYR A 3 4.03 9.44 -25.33
C TYR A 3 2.77 9.94 -26.04
N ASN A 4 2.92 10.74 -27.10
CA ASN A 4 1.79 11.22 -27.90
C ASN A 4 1.10 10.06 -28.63
N MET A 5 1.88 9.21 -29.30
CA MET A 5 1.34 8.04 -30.00
C MET A 5 0.65 7.07 -29.06
N VAL A 6 1.22 6.85 -27.87
CA VAL A 6 0.64 5.93 -26.87
C VAL A 6 -0.65 6.51 -26.29
N GLY A 7 -0.66 7.81 -25.96
CA GLY A 7 -1.87 8.49 -25.49
C GLY A 7 -3.00 8.44 -26.54
N ASP A 8 -2.68 8.75 -27.80
CA ASP A 8 -3.66 8.74 -28.90
C ASP A 8 -4.18 7.32 -29.19
N ALA A 9 -3.32 6.30 -29.12
CA ALA A 9 -3.72 4.90 -29.24
C ALA A 9 -4.64 4.45 -28.10
N ILE A 10 -4.34 4.84 -26.85
CA ILE A 10 -5.21 4.56 -25.70
C ILE A 10 -6.58 5.20 -25.90
N VAL A 11 -6.64 6.46 -26.32
CA VAL A 11 -7.90 7.16 -26.59
C VAL A 11 -8.71 6.44 -27.68
N LYS A 12 -8.06 6.03 -28.78
CA LYS A 12 -8.71 5.31 -29.87
C LYS A 12 -9.32 3.98 -29.43
N HIS A 13 -8.57 3.18 -28.67
CA HIS A 13 -9.00 1.84 -28.25
C HIS A 13 -9.92 1.85 -27.01
N CYS A 14 -10.17 3.02 -26.41
CA CYS A 14 -11.16 3.19 -25.35
C CYS A 14 -12.46 3.84 -25.85
N GLY A 15 -12.74 3.88 -27.16
CA GLY A 15 -13.98 4.44 -27.70
C GLY A 15 -13.95 5.96 -27.93
N GLY A 16 -12.76 6.58 -27.99
CA GLY A 16 -12.59 8.00 -28.28
C GLY A 16 -12.68 8.92 -27.04
N LEU A 17 -12.42 10.22 -27.22
CA LEU A 17 -12.31 11.20 -26.12
C LEU A 17 -13.60 11.33 -25.30
N ALA A 18 -14.77 11.19 -25.93
CA ALA A 18 -16.07 11.30 -25.27
C ALA A 18 -16.33 10.19 -24.23
N ASN A 19 -15.62 9.06 -24.32
CA ASN A 19 -15.81 7.94 -23.40
C ASN A 19 -15.01 8.10 -22.09
N PHE A 20 -14.18 9.15 -21.96
CA PHE A 20 -13.34 9.39 -20.79
C PHE A 20 -14.02 10.37 -19.83
N ILE A 21 -14.30 9.92 -18.61
CA ILE A 21 -14.85 10.76 -17.54
C ILE A 21 -13.74 11.45 -16.77
N HIS A 22 -12.70 10.71 -16.39
CA HIS A 22 -11.58 11.23 -15.61
C HIS A 22 -10.32 10.40 -15.83
N VAL A 23 -9.16 11.05 -16.00
CA VAL A 23 -7.86 10.40 -16.11
C VAL A 23 -6.92 10.87 -14.98
N THR A 24 -6.45 9.93 -14.16
CA THR A 24 -5.39 10.15 -13.16
C THR A 24 -4.21 9.23 -13.44
N ASN A 25 -3.11 9.42 -12.71
CA ASN A 25 -2.01 8.49 -12.69
C ASN A 25 -1.47 8.30 -11.27
N CYS A 26 -0.95 7.11 -11.00
CA CYS A 26 -0.07 6.87 -9.86
C CYS A 26 1.39 6.78 -10.34
N MET A 27 2.27 6.13 -9.57
CA MET A 27 3.67 5.96 -9.94
C MET A 27 3.83 5.14 -11.23
N THR A 28 3.06 4.06 -11.43
CA THR A 28 3.28 3.10 -12.54
C THR A 28 2.09 2.90 -13.48
N ARG A 29 0.92 3.44 -13.14
CA ARG A 29 -0.34 3.22 -13.86
C ARG A 29 -1.03 4.52 -14.24
N VAL A 30 -1.64 4.54 -15.41
CA VAL A 30 -2.64 5.52 -15.81
C VAL A 30 -4.01 4.92 -15.50
N ARG A 31 -4.83 5.63 -14.71
CA ARG A 31 -6.14 5.19 -14.24
C ARG A 31 -7.20 6.03 -14.93
N MET A 32 -8.09 5.38 -15.66
CA MET A 32 -9.05 6.02 -16.53
C MET A 32 -10.45 5.56 -16.11
N THR A 33 -11.30 6.53 -15.78
CA THR A 33 -12.72 6.28 -15.54
C THR A 33 -13.41 6.38 -16.88
N ILE A 34 -13.92 5.26 -17.38
CA ILE A 34 -14.57 5.14 -18.68
C ILE A 34 -16.09 5.13 -18.49
N ALA A 35 -16.83 5.79 -19.38
CA ALA A 35 -18.29 5.88 -19.30
C ALA A 35 -18.98 4.58 -19.75
N ASP A 36 -18.55 4.03 -20.88
CA ASP A 36 -19.02 2.77 -21.45
C ASP A 36 -17.85 1.78 -21.62
N PRO A 37 -17.74 0.77 -20.74
CA PRO A 37 -16.72 -0.27 -20.84
C PRO A 37 -16.84 -1.16 -22.08
N SER A 38 -18.02 -1.26 -22.71
CA SER A 38 -18.22 -2.12 -23.88
C SER A 38 -17.47 -1.63 -25.13
N LEU A 39 -17.13 -0.34 -25.16
CA LEU A 39 -16.34 0.29 -26.22
C LEU A 39 -14.83 0.12 -26.03
N VAL A 40 -14.39 -0.54 -24.96
CA VAL A 40 -12.97 -0.74 -24.63
C VAL A 40 -12.45 -2.01 -25.28
N ASP A 41 -11.49 -1.87 -26.19
CA ASP A 41 -10.79 -2.98 -26.81
C ASP A 41 -9.60 -3.42 -25.93
N MET A 42 -9.89 -4.29 -24.97
CA MET A 42 -8.90 -4.83 -24.03
C MET A 42 -7.74 -5.59 -24.72
N PRO A 43 -7.97 -6.45 -25.73
CA PRO A 43 -6.90 -7.06 -26.52
C PRO A 43 -6.00 -6.03 -27.20
N ALA A 44 -6.56 -5.03 -27.88
CA ALA A 44 -5.78 -4.03 -28.59
C ALA A 44 -4.97 -3.16 -27.64
N LEU A 45 -5.52 -2.78 -26.48
CA LEU A 45 -4.79 -2.02 -25.45
C LEU A 45 -3.56 -2.79 -24.93
N LYS A 46 -3.64 -4.12 -24.78
CA LYS A 46 -2.48 -4.93 -24.38
C LYS A 46 -1.41 -5.03 -25.49
N GLY A 47 -1.80 -4.85 -26.75
CA GLY A 47 -0.91 -4.90 -27.91
C GLY A 47 -0.12 -3.61 -28.17
N ILE A 48 -0.45 -2.49 -27.51
CA ILE A 48 0.23 -1.21 -27.73
C ILE A 48 1.66 -1.28 -27.18
N GLU A 49 2.64 -0.96 -28.03
CA GLU A 49 4.04 -0.95 -27.65
C GLU A 49 4.32 0.07 -26.52
N GLY A 50 4.71 -0.44 -25.34
CA GLY A 50 4.98 0.37 -24.15
C GLY A 50 3.95 0.23 -23.03
N ILE A 51 2.84 -0.48 -23.26
CA ILE A 51 1.92 -0.94 -22.22
C ILE A 51 2.39 -2.30 -21.70
N LEU A 52 2.62 -2.40 -20.39
CA LEU A 52 3.08 -3.62 -19.69
C LEU A 52 1.91 -4.51 -19.27
N GLY A 53 0.71 -3.95 -19.21
CA GLY A 53 -0.50 -4.66 -18.84
C GLY A 53 -1.69 -3.73 -18.74
N VAL A 54 -2.89 -4.31 -18.87
CA VAL A 54 -4.16 -3.62 -18.69
C VAL A 54 -4.95 -4.41 -17.68
N VAL A 55 -5.38 -3.73 -16.61
CA VAL A 55 -6.13 -4.31 -15.51
C VAL A 55 -7.42 -3.54 -15.37
N GLU A 56 -8.52 -4.27 -15.27
CA GLU A 56 -9.82 -3.71 -14.96
C GLU A 56 -10.12 -3.95 -13.48
N ASP A 57 -10.38 -2.86 -12.76
CA ASP A 57 -10.70 -2.85 -11.33
C ASP A 57 -11.74 -1.72 -11.10
N ASP A 58 -11.56 -0.84 -10.11
CA ASP A 58 -12.42 0.34 -9.93
C ASP A 58 -12.40 1.34 -11.11
N THR A 59 -11.29 1.35 -11.87
CA THR A 59 -11.04 2.16 -13.07
C THR A 59 -10.28 1.30 -14.07
N LEU A 60 -10.34 1.62 -15.35
CA LEU A 60 -9.49 0.98 -16.36
C LEU A 60 -8.04 1.44 -16.13
N GLN A 61 -7.15 0.50 -15.78
CA GLN A 61 -5.76 0.82 -15.45
C GLN A 61 -4.82 0.28 -16.50
N VAL A 62 -4.07 1.19 -17.12
CA VAL A 62 -3.00 0.84 -18.04
C VAL A 62 -1.67 0.98 -17.31
N ILE A 63 -0.93 -0.12 -17.23
CA ILE A 63 0.38 -0.19 -16.58
C ILE A 63 1.44 0.19 -17.62
N VAL A 64 2.08 1.35 -17.47
CA VAL A 64 3.16 1.82 -18.37
C VAL A 64 4.53 1.87 -17.68
N GLY A 65 4.55 1.75 -16.35
CA GLY A 65 5.76 1.75 -15.53
C GLY A 65 6.10 3.11 -14.90
N PRO A 66 7.08 3.13 -13.99
CA PRO A 66 7.43 4.32 -13.20
C PRO A 66 7.92 5.48 -14.05
N GLY A 67 7.50 6.70 -13.72
CA GLY A 67 7.89 7.95 -14.41
C GLY A 67 7.27 8.15 -15.79
N LYS A 68 6.67 7.11 -16.38
CA LYS A 68 5.97 7.15 -17.68
C LYS A 68 4.47 7.38 -17.52
N SER A 69 3.87 6.92 -16.42
CA SER A 69 2.44 7.08 -16.12
C SER A 69 2.00 8.54 -16.12
N SER A 70 2.78 9.42 -15.48
CA SER A 70 2.50 10.86 -15.44
C SER A 70 2.56 11.47 -16.84
N LYS A 71 3.57 11.11 -17.65
CA LYS A 71 3.74 11.64 -19.01
C LYS A 71 2.58 11.24 -19.93
N VAL A 72 2.15 9.97 -19.87
CA VAL A 72 1.03 9.47 -20.68
C VAL A 72 -0.30 10.07 -20.22
N ALA A 73 -0.53 10.19 -18.91
CA ALA A 73 -1.73 10.81 -18.38
C ALA A 73 -1.84 12.30 -18.74
N THR A 74 -0.72 13.04 -18.72
CA THR A 74 -0.68 14.46 -19.15
C THR A 74 -1.07 14.60 -20.61
N VAL A 75 -0.58 13.74 -21.50
CA VAL A 75 -0.96 13.75 -22.93
C VAL A 75 -2.47 13.54 -23.08
N ILE A 76 -3.03 12.52 -22.44
CA ILE A 76 -4.47 12.23 -22.53
C ILE A 76 -5.29 13.41 -21.96
N ASN A 77 -4.88 13.98 -20.84
CA ASN A 77 -5.53 15.15 -20.25
C ASN A 77 -5.44 16.40 -21.13
N GLN A 78 -4.34 16.60 -21.86
CA GLN A 78 -4.22 17.68 -22.85
C GLN A 78 -5.19 17.49 -24.02
N ARG A 79 -5.37 16.25 -24.50
CA ARG A 79 -6.36 15.94 -25.53
C ARG A 79 -7.79 16.17 -25.06
N LEU A 80 -8.09 15.87 -23.80
CA LEU A 80 -9.41 16.10 -23.19
C LEU A 80 -9.73 17.59 -23.05
N LYS A 81 -8.73 18.44 -22.76
CA LYS A 81 -8.91 19.91 -22.66
C LYS A 81 -9.08 20.61 -24.01
N GLY A 82 -8.63 19.99 -25.11
CA GLY A 82 -8.69 20.55 -26.46
C GLY A 82 -9.93 20.16 -27.28
N ALA A 83 -10.85 19.37 -26.72
CA ALA A 83 -12.07 18.94 -27.41
C ALA A 83 -13.22 19.95 -27.17
N PRO A 84 -13.98 20.35 -28.20
CA PRO A 84 -15.21 21.12 -28.00
C PRO A 84 -16.19 20.30 -27.17
N ALA A 85 -16.79 20.93 -26.17
CA ALA A 85 -17.81 20.31 -25.33
C ALA A 85 -19.02 19.93 -26.20
N VAL A 86 -19.24 18.62 -26.38
CA VAL A 86 -20.45 18.11 -27.01
C VAL A 86 -21.50 17.98 -25.92
N ASP A 87 -22.58 18.76 -26.07
CA ASP A 87 -23.82 18.59 -25.30
C ASP A 87 -24.28 17.13 -25.43
N THR A 88 -24.12 16.36 -24.35
CA THR A 88 -24.65 15.00 -24.27
C THR A 88 -25.85 15.03 -23.35
N THR A 89 -27.02 15.23 -23.96
CA THR A 89 -28.34 14.92 -23.38
C THR A 89 -28.45 13.42 -23.16
N LEU A 90 -28.17 12.97 -21.93
CA LEU A 90 -28.75 11.84 -21.18
C LEU A 90 -27.98 11.70 -19.84
N SER A 91 -28.72 11.52 -18.74
CA SER A 91 -28.36 11.73 -17.33
C SER A 91 -27.06 11.06 -16.82
N GLY A 92 -25.91 11.74 -16.98
CA GLY A 92 -24.62 11.36 -16.36
C GLY A 92 -24.62 11.29 -14.81
N VAL A 93 -25.66 11.80 -14.16
CA VAL A 93 -25.87 11.73 -12.70
C VAL A 93 -26.45 10.37 -12.27
N GLU A 94 -27.35 9.78 -13.05
CA GLU A 94 -27.99 8.49 -12.72
C GLU A 94 -27.06 7.30 -12.95
N GLN A 95 -26.19 7.39 -13.98
CA GLN A 95 -25.22 6.34 -14.28
C GLN A 95 -24.06 6.33 -13.27
N LYS A 96 -23.60 7.50 -12.83
CA LYS A 96 -22.67 7.63 -11.69
C LYS A 96 -23.28 7.10 -10.39
N ALA A 97 -24.57 7.36 -10.15
CA ALA A 97 -25.28 6.88 -8.97
C ALA A 97 -25.49 5.35 -8.97
N LYS A 98 -25.80 4.74 -10.13
CA LYS A 98 -25.91 3.28 -10.28
C LYS A 98 -24.56 2.57 -10.10
N LEU A 99 -23.49 3.06 -10.72
CA LEU A 99 -22.14 2.51 -10.56
C LEU A 99 -21.63 2.65 -9.11
N ALA A 100 -21.93 3.76 -8.42
CA ALA A 100 -21.62 3.93 -7.00
C ALA A 100 -22.40 2.96 -6.10
N ARG A 101 -23.70 2.71 -6.39
CA ARG A 101 -24.54 1.76 -5.65
C ARG A 101 -24.13 0.31 -5.83
N GLU A 102 -23.70 -0.10 -7.03
CA GLU A 102 -23.20 -1.46 -7.27
C GLU A 102 -21.82 -1.70 -6.66
N LYS A 103 -20.94 -0.68 -6.67
CA LYS A 103 -19.65 -0.72 -5.97
C LYS A 103 -19.80 -0.80 -4.45
N ALA A 104 -20.77 -0.08 -3.87
CA ALA A 104 -21.08 -0.15 -2.44
C ALA A 104 -21.58 -1.53 -1.99
N LYS A 105 -22.24 -2.29 -2.89
CA LYS A 105 -22.74 -3.64 -2.58
C LYS A 105 -21.68 -4.74 -2.59
N LYS A 106 -20.51 -4.54 -3.22
CA LYS A 106 -19.43 -5.53 -3.33
C LYS A 106 -18.24 -5.33 -2.37
N GLN A 107 -18.19 -4.23 -1.62
CA GLN A 107 -17.09 -4.00 -0.67
C GLN A 107 -17.41 -4.57 0.72
N THR A 108 -16.54 -5.46 1.20
CA THR A 108 -16.55 -5.88 2.61
C THR A 108 -16.18 -4.68 3.49
N ARG A 109 -16.81 -4.56 4.67
CA ARG A 109 -16.61 -3.43 5.61
C ARG A 109 -15.14 -3.17 5.93
N THR A 110 -14.32 -4.22 5.97
CA THR A 110 -12.86 -4.16 6.15
C THR A 110 -12.12 -3.42 5.03
N LYS A 111 -12.53 -3.60 3.76
CA LYS A 111 -11.92 -2.91 2.61
C LYS A 111 -12.20 -1.41 2.63
N VAL A 112 -13.40 -1.02 3.07
CA VAL A 112 -13.78 0.40 3.19
C VAL A 112 -12.94 1.10 4.26
N ILE A 113 -12.82 0.50 5.45
CA ILE A 113 -11.98 1.04 6.54
C ILE A 113 -10.53 1.18 6.07
N LEU A 114 -10.01 0.17 5.38
CA LEU A 114 -8.63 0.21 4.92
C LEU A 114 -8.39 1.26 3.84
N LYS A 115 -9.38 1.53 3.01
CA LYS A 115 -9.32 2.59 2.00
C LYS A 115 -9.22 3.97 2.67
N HIS A 116 -10.01 4.22 3.71
CA HIS A 116 -9.89 5.46 4.49
C HIS A 116 -8.49 5.59 5.11
N ILE A 117 -7.98 4.53 5.74
CA ILE A 117 -6.61 4.53 6.29
C ILE A 117 -5.59 4.84 5.19
N ALA A 118 -5.68 4.20 4.02
CA ALA A 118 -4.76 4.47 2.92
C ALA A 118 -4.82 5.94 2.45
N ASN A 119 -6.02 6.50 2.30
CA ASN A 119 -6.20 7.88 1.87
C ASN A 119 -5.61 8.91 2.86
N ILE A 120 -5.59 8.60 4.16
CA ILE A 120 -4.97 9.43 5.20
C ILE A 120 -3.45 9.53 5.01
N PHE A 121 -2.80 8.42 4.63
CA PHE A 121 -1.33 8.36 4.57
C PHE A 121 -0.74 8.58 3.19
N VAL A 122 -1.48 8.35 2.10
CA VAL A 122 -1.01 8.61 0.73
C VAL A 122 -0.45 10.03 0.55
N PRO A 123 -1.08 11.10 1.07
CA PRO A 123 -0.53 12.46 0.98
C PRO A 123 0.78 12.66 1.76
N ILE A 124 1.01 11.89 2.83
CA ILE A 124 2.18 12.00 3.70
C ILE A 124 3.37 11.21 3.13
N LEU A 125 3.09 10.17 2.33
CA LEU A 125 4.08 9.21 1.83
C LEU A 125 5.30 9.84 1.14
N PRO A 126 5.17 10.85 0.25
CA PRO A 126 6.34 11.46 -0.38
C PRO A 126 7.31 12.11 0.62
N ALA A 127 6.77 12.78 1.63
CA ALA A 127 7.59 13.39 2.68
C ALA A 127 8.28 12.32 3.53
N LEU A 128 7.56 11.24 3.86
CA LEU A 128 8.10 10.09 4.60
C LEU A 128 9.25 9.41 3.87
N ILE A 129 9.15 9.26 2.55
CA ILE A 129 10.24 8.71 1.74
C ILE A 129 11.46 9.63 1.80
N ALA A 130 11.27 10.93 1.60
CA ALA A 130 12.38 11.90 1.63
C ALA A 130 13.06 11.94 3.00
N ALA A 131 12.29 12.18 4.07
CA ALA A 131 12.82 12.23 5.44
C ALA A 131 13.41 10.89 5.88
N GLY A 132 12.80 9.76 5.49
CA GLY A 132 13.32 8.43 5.79
C GLY A 132 14.68 8.16 5.14
N ILE A 133 14.88 8.60 3.89
CA ILE A 133 16.19 8.48 3.21
C ILE A 133 17.23 9.35 3.91
N LEU A 134 16.90 10.61 4.23
CA LEU A 134 17.82 11.51 4.93
C LEU A 134 18.19 10.96 6.32
N MET A 135 17.21 10.45 7.06
CA MET A 135 17.41 9.80 8.35
C MET A 135 18.28 8.55 8.22
N GLY A 136 18.05 7.73 7.18
CA GLY A 136 18.85 6.55 6.91
C GLY A 136 20.31 6.89 6.62
N LEU A 137 20.56 7.90 5.78
CA LEU A 137 21.91 8.40 5.50
C LEU A 137 22.57 8.94 6.78
N ASN A 138 21.85 9.74 7.57
CA ASN A 138 22.35 10.25 8.84
C ASN A 138 22.71 9.10 9.79
N ASN A 139 21.83 8.10 9.92
CA ASN A 139 22.05 6.95 10.79
C ASN A 139 23.27 6.13 10.37
N VAL A 140 23.57 6.00 9.08
CA VAL A 140 24.81 5.33 8.63
C VAL A 140 26.04 6.11 9.13
N VAL A 141 26.04 7.43 8.97
CA VAL A 141 27.15 8.30 9.39
C VAL A 141 27.31 8.28 10.92
N VAL A 142 26.21 8.47 11.65
CA VAL A 142 26.17 8.50 13.13
C VAL A 142 26.57 7.14 13.72
N ASN A 143 26.01 6.03 13.23
CA ASN A 143 26.34 4.71 13.77
C ASN A 143 27.79 4.31 13.45
N SER A 144 28.31 4.69 12.27
CA SER A 144 29.72 4.47 11.94
C SER A 144 30.65 5.26 12.88
N ALA A 145 30.29 6.51 13.15
CA ALA A 145 31.02 7.37 14.09
C ALA A 145 30.93 6.84 15.53
N ALA A 146 29.76 6.37 15.97
CA ALA A 146 29.55 5.78 17.29
C ALA A 146 30.38 4.50 17.47
N SER A 147 30.40 3.63 16.46
CA SER A 147 31.22 2.41 16.47
C SER A 147 32.71 2.72 16.58
N TRP A 148 33.20 3.72 15.83
CA TRP A 148 34.59 4.16 15.91
C TRP A 148 34.92 4.78 17.27
N ALA A 149 34.04 5.62 17.82
CA ALA A 149 34.18 6.21 19.16
C ALA A 149 34.34 5.13 20.23
N MET A 150 33.50 4.10 20.19
CA MET A 150 33.58 2.97 21.12
C MET A 150 34.87 2.18 20.97
N SER A 151 35.29 1.92 19.72
CA SER A 151 36.48 1.12 19.42
C SER A 151 37.80 1.82 19.81
N HIS A 152 37.80 3.15 19.87
CA HIS A 152 38.98 3.97 20.20
C HIS A 152 38.86 4.63 21.58
N HIS A 153 37.86 4.25 22.38
CA HIS A 153 37.60 4.80 23.72
C HIS A 153 37.58 6.34 23.76
N ILE A 154 36.98 6.95 22.74
CA ILE A 154 36.90 8.40 22.63
C ILE A 154 35.93 8.93 23.70
N ALA A 155 36.41 9.85 24.52
CA ALA A 155 35.60 10.50 25.54
C ALA A 155 34.80 11.68 24.96
N ALA A 156 33.75 12.09 25.67
CA ALA A 156 33.05 13.34 25.40
C ALA A 156 34.01 14.53 25.62
N ILE A 157 33.89 15.57 24.79
CA ILE A 157 34.70 16.79 24.90
C ILE A 157 33.75 17.98 24.91
N GLY A 158 33.73 18.73 26.02
CA GLY A 158 32.76 19.82 26.21
C GLY A 158 31.32 19.30 26.14
N ASP A 159 30.49 19.96 25.34
CA ASP A 159 29.08 19.60 25.11
C ASP A 159 28.89 18.51 24.03
N LEU A 160 29.99 18.05 23.40
CA LEU A 160 29.92 17.04 22.34
C LEU A 160 29.97 15.64 22.93
N SER A 161 28.95 14.83 22.60
CA SER A 161 28.97 13.40 22.87
C SER A 161 30.14 12.73 22.14
N PRO A 162 30.61 11.54 22.59
CA PRO A 162 31.69 10.81 21.93
C PRO A 162 31.48 10.65 20.42
N THR A 163 30.24 10.36 19.99
CA THR A 163 29.90 10.23 18.57
C THR A 163 30.02 11.56 17.83
N GLN A 164 29.60 12.66 18.46
CA GLN A 164 29.71 14.00 17.86
C GLN A 164 31.16 14.47 17.75
N VAL A 165 32.03 14.11 18.70
CA VAL A 165 33.47 14.38 18.60
C VAL A 165 34.06 13.74 17.36
N VAL A 166 33.71 12.48 17.07
CA VAL A 166 34.13 11.80 15.84
C VAL A 166 33.61 12.51 14.60
N LEU A 167 32.33 12.86 14.60
CA LEU A 167 31.72 13.55 13.46
C LEU A 167 32.36 14.91 13.23
N ASP A 168 32.73 15.62 14.29
CA ASP A 168 33.42 16.90 14.23
C ASP A 168 34.83 16.74 13.65
N GLN A 169 35.60 15.76 14.13
CA GLN A 169 36.91 15.41 13.59
C GLN A 169 36.87 15.01 12.11
N ARG A 170 35.73 14.51 11.62
CA ARG A 170 35.52 14.14 10.21
C ARG A 170 34.87 15.26 9.39
N HIS A 171 34.62 16.43 9.96
CA HIS A 171 33.87 17.54 9.36
C HIS A 171 32.46 17.16 8.88
N LEU A 172 31.86 16.13 9.50
CA LEU A 172 30.52 15.63 9.19
C LEU A 172 29.47 16.08 10.21
N LEU A 173 29.86 16.70 11.33
CA LEU A 173 28.93 17.09 12.40
C LEU A 173 27.80 18.00 11.89
N GLY A 174 28.14 19.06 11.16
CA GLY A 174 27.13 20.00 10.63
C GLY A 174 26.18 19.34 9.62
N VAL A 175 26.69 18.45 8.77
CA VAL A 175 25.88 17.68 7.82
C VAL A 175 24.94 16.74 8.57
N SER A 176 25.45 16.02 9.58
CA SER A 176 24.66 15.12 10.40
C SER A 176 23.54 15.87 11.14
N GLN A 177 23.84 17.01 11.74
CA GLN A 177 22.84 17.86 12.41
C GLN A 177 21.78 18.37 11.43
N PHE A 178 22.18 18.83 10.24
CA PHE A 178 21.24 19.25 9.20
C PHE A 178 20.30 18.11 8.80
N LEU A 179 20.85 16.92 8.51
CA LEU A 179 20.06 15.75 8.13
C LEU A 179 19.13 15.32 9.28
N ASP A 180 19.61 15.38 10.52
CA ASP A 180 18.83 15.03 11.71
C ASP A 180 17.64 15.97 11.91
N ILE A 181 17.85 17.29 11.84
CA ILE A 181 16.79 18.30 11.99
C ILE A 181 15.71 18.12 10.92
N VAL A 182 16.11 18.03 9.65
CA VAL A 182 15.16 17.88 8.53
C VAL A 182 14.35 16.58 8.66
N SER A 183 15.01 15.49 9.05
CA SER A 183 14.35 14.20 9.21
C SER A 183 13.39 14.19 10.40
N LYS A 184 13.84 14.66 11.57
CA LYS A 184 13.04 14.70 12.80
C LYS A 184 11.86 15.66 12.71
N ALA A 185 11.92 16.71 11.90
CA ALA A 185 10.78 17.58 11.67
C ALA A 185 9.56 16.79 11.17
N LEU A 186 9.75 15.85 10.25
CA LEU A 186 8.62 15.04 9.78
C LEU A 186 8.11 14.08 10.85
N PHE A 187 9.02 13.29 11.44
CA PHE A 187 8.64 12.21 12.37
C PHE A 187 8.13 12.76 13.71
N GLY A 188 8.68 13.87 14.19
CA GLY A 188 8.24 14.53 15.42
C GLY A 188 6.87 15.20 15.30
N PHE A 189 6.47 15.63 14.10
CA PHE A 189 5.15 16.22 13.85
C PHE A 189 4.19 15.27 13.11
N LEU A 190 4.49 13.97 13.09
CA LEU A 190 3.73 12.99 12.32
C LEU A 190 2.26 12.89 12.76
N ALA A 191 2.00 13.05 14.06
CA ALA A 191 0.65 13.14 14.62
C ALA A 191 -0.13 14.34 14.04
N ILE A 192 0.53 15.49 13.87
CA ILE A 192 -0.07 16.69 13.28
C ILE A 192 -0.44 16.44 11.81
N TYR A 193 0.50 15.91 11.01
CA TYR A 193 0.25 15.63 9.60
C TYR A 193 -0.86 14.60 9.42
N ALA A 194 -0.86 13.52 10.23
CA ALA A 194 -1.92 12.52 10.23
C ALA A 194 -3.27 13.11 10.64
N GLY A 195 -3.30 14.03 11.61
CA GLY A 195 -4.52 14.74 12.00
C GLY A 195 -5.09 15.60 10.87
N ILE A 196 -4.24 16.35 10.17
CA ILE A 196 -4.63 17.17 9.01
C ILE A 196 -5.19 16.30 7.87
N THR A 197 -4.50 15.21 7.52
CA THR A 197 -4.95 14.35 6.42
C THR A 197 -6.18 13.52 6.80
N SER A 198 -6.35 13.18 8.09
CA SER A 198 -7.58 12.57 8.60
C SER A 198 -8.76 13.52 8.50
N ALA A 199 -8.59 14.79 8.88
CA ALA A 199 -9.65 15.78 8.76
C ALA A 199 -10.01 16.03 7.29
N ARG A 200 -9.02 15.97 6.38
CA ARG A 200 -9.27 16.01 4.94
C ARG A 200 -10.09 14.81 4.46
N GLU A 201 -9.76 13.59 4.91
CA GLU A 201 -10.47 12.37 4.52
C GLU A 201 -11.91 12.33 5.03
N PHE A 202 -12.16 12.85 6.23
CA PHE A 202 -13.49 12.86 6.86
C PHE A 202 -14.29 14.15 6.62
N GLU A 203 -13.78 15.04 5.76
CA GLU A 203 -14.41 16.31 5.40
C GLU A 203 -14.69 17.23 6.61
N GLY A 204 -13.71 17.40 7.49
CA GLY A 204 -13.77 18.34 8.62
C GLY A 204 -12.69 19.42 8.55
N ASN A 205 -12.59 20.23 9.60
CA ASN A 205 -11.58 21.30 9.65
C ASN A 205 -10.15 20.75 9.78
N LEU A 206 -9.32 21.02 8.78
CA LEU A 206 -7.93 20.55 8.70
C LEU A 206 -7.06 21.02 9.88
N ILE A 207 -7.21 22.27 10.28
CA ILE A 207 -6.39 22.86 11.36
C ILE A 207 -6.79 22.28 12.71
N LEU A 208 -8.08 22.08 12.96
CA LEU A 208 -8.54 21.41 14.19
C LEU A 208 -8.07 19.95 14.24
N GLY A 209 -8.07 19.25 13.10
CA GLY A 209 -7.50 17.91 13.01
C GLY A 209 -6.02 17.87 13.35
N GLY A 210 -5.24 18.81 12.78
CA GLY A 210 -3.81 18.97 13.11
C GLY A 210 -3.57 19.33 14.57
N LEU A 211 -4.43 20.17 15.16
CA LEU A 211 -4.36 20.57 16.56
C LEU A 211 -4.61 19.40 17.51
N LEU A 212 -5.58 18.53 17.21
CA LEU A 212 -5.78 17.29 17.97
C LEU A 212 -4.56 16.35 17.89
N GLY A 213 -3.86 16.34 16.76
CA GLY A 213 -2.57 15.67 16.61
C GLY A 213 -1.44 16.35 17.38
N ALA A 214 -1.44 17.68 17.49
CA ALA A 214 -0.44 18.43 18.24
C ALA A 214 -0.59 18.22 19.75
N ILE A 215 -1.84 18.14 20.25
CA ILE A 215 -2.13 17.90 21.67
C ILE A 215 -1.47 16.61 22.17
N THR A 216 -1.44 15.55 21.35
CA THR A 216 -0.88 14.26 21.81
C THR A 216 0.63 14.31 22.02
N ILE A 217 1.35 15.19 21.35
CA ILE A 217 2.81 15.32 21.43
C ILE A 217 3.26 16.46 22.36
N MET A 218 2.33 17.18 22.98
CA MET A 218 2.67 18.25 23.92
C MET A 218 3.33 17.70 25.17
N PRO A 219 4.49 18.23 25.61
CA PRO A 219 5.16 17.79 26.83
C PRO A 219 4.27 17.86 28.08
N GLN A 220 3.30 18.79 28.09
CA GLN A 220 2.38 19.05 29.20
C GLN A 220 1.42 17.90 29.47
N VAL A 221 1.21 16.96 28.54
CA VAL A 221 0.34 15.80 28.79
C VAL A 221 0.84 14.93 29.93
N THR A 222 2.14 14.99 30.24
CA THR A 222 2.76 14.31 31.40
C THR A 222 2.18 14.75 32.74
N THR A 223 1.70 15.99 32.85
CA THR A 223 1.03 16.51 34.06
C THR A 223 -0.29 15.79 34.35
N LEU A 224 -0.88 15.14 33.34
CA LEU A 224 -2.11 14.36 33.43
C LEU A 224 -1.83 12.85 33.58
N GLY A 225 -0.56 12.45 33.80
CA GLY A 225 -0.16 11.05 33.88
C GLY A 225 -0.12 10.33 32.53
N LEU A 226 -0.14 11.08 31.42
CA LEU A 226 -0.06 10.53 30.05
C LEU A 226 1.38 10.58 29.53
N ILE A 227 1.70 9.70 28.59
CA ILE A 227 2.97 9.72 27.87
C ILE A 227 2.78 10.54 26.58
N PRO A 228 3.68 11.47 26.22
CA PRO A 228 3.64 12.14 24.92
C PRO A 228 3.61 11.10 23.79
N GLY A 229 2.64 11.22 22.89
CA GLY A 229 2.39 10.27 21.81
C GLY A 229 1.61 9.01 22.22
N GLN A 230 1.13 8.90 23.46
CA GLN A 230 0.35 7.75 23.92
C GLN A 230 -0.92 7.53 23.08
N GLY A 231 -1.11 6.29 22.62
CA GLY A 231 -2.21 5.90 21.73
C GLY A 231 -1.96 6.19 20.25
N GLY A 232 -0.84 6.85 19.93
CA GLY A 232 -0.31 6.87 18.59
C GLY A 232 -1.14 7.59 17.55
N LEU A 233 -0.79 7.32 16.29
CA LEU A 233 -1.53 7.83 15.15
C LEU A 233 -2.93 7.22 15.05
N ILE A 234 -3.14 6.01 15.58
CA ILE A 234 -4.44 5.35 15.61
C ILE A 234 -5.41 6.18 16.48
N GLY A 235 -4.97 6.61 17.66
CA GLY A 235 -5.75 7.50 18.53
C GLY A 235 -6.06 8.84 17.87
N VAL A 236 -5.08 9.45 17.20
CA VAL A 236 -5.30 10.71 16.46
C VAL A 236 -6.33 10.56 15.34
N ILE A 237 -6.22 9.53 14.50
CA ILE A 237 -7.17 9.29 13.40
C ILE A 237 -8.58 9.10 13.95
N PHE A 238 -8.73 8.33 15.03
CA PHE A 238 -10.01 8.08 15.66
C PHE A 238 -10.60 9.35 16.29
N ALA A 239 -9.78 10.15 16.97
CA ALA A 239 -10.20 11.43 17.54
C ALA A 239 -10.65 12.41 16.46
N VAL A 240 -9.92 12.52 15.36
CA VAL A 240 -10.29 13.40 14.25
C VAL A 240 -11.56 12.93 13.55
N TRP A 241 -11.76 11.61 13.40
CA TRP A 241 -13.01 11.07 12.88
C TRP A 241 -14.22 11.48 13.76
N LEU A 242 -14.11 11.32 15.09
CA LEU A 242 -15.14 11.77 16.04
C LEU A 242 -15.35 13.29 16.00
N MET A 243 -14.25 14.05 15.89
CA MET A 243 -14.30 15.51 15.76
C MET A 243 -15.10 15.93 14.53
N CYS A 244 -14.91 15.29 13.37
CA CYS A 244 -15.68 15.60 12.16
C CYS A 244 -17.17 15.31 12.32
N LEU A 245 -17.54 14.26 13.07
CA LEU A 245 -18.94 13.97 13.40
C LEU A 245 -19.53 15.01 14.35
N LEU A 246 -18.78 15.38 15.39
CA LEU A 246 -19.19 16.39 16.36
C LEU A 246 -19.32 17.77 15.69
N GLU A 247 -18.38 18.16 14.84
CA GLU A 247 -18.40 19.43 14.12
C GLU A 247 -19.67 19.58 13.29
N LYS A 248 -20.02 18.55 12.50
CA LYS A 248 -21.26 18.53 11.71
C LYS A 248 -22.52 18.63 12.57
N GLN A 249 -22.47 18.08 13.79
CA GLN A 249 -23.58 18.13 14.72
C GLN A 249 -23.72 19.50 15.39
N VAL A 250 -22.61 20.09 15.88
CA VAL A 250 -22.60 21.41 16.52
C VAL A 250 -23.06 22.50 15.55
N ARG A 251 -22.59 22.45 14.29
CA ARG A 251 -23.02 23.39 13.22
C ARG A 251 -24.52 23.40 12.96
N ARG A 252 -25.25 22.33 13.32
CA ARG A 252 -26.72 22.29 13.17
C ARG A 252 -27.46 23.05 14.27
N PHE A 253 -26.83 23.25 15.42
CA PHE A 253 -27.43 23.91 16.58
C PHE A 253 -27.01 25.37 16.73
N VAL A 254 -25.81 25.71 16.25
CA VAL A 254 -25.23 27.05 16.39
C VAL A 254 -25.77 27.96 15.28
N PRO A 255 -26.32 29.15 15.61
CA PRO A 255 -26.73 30.13 14.61
C PRO A 255 -25.56 30.64 13.77
N ASP A 256 -25.78 30.88 12.47
CA ASP A 256 -24.74 31.27 11.51
C ASP A 256 -23.88 32.47 11.96
N ILE A 257 -24.47 33.44 12.68
CA ILE A 257 -23.79 34.66 13.11
C ILE A 257 -22.67 34.42 14.13
N VAL A 258 -22.77 33.33 14.89
CA VAL A 258 -21.77 32.94 15.91
C VAL A 258 -21.01 31.66 15.56
N ASP A 259 -21.37 30.99 14.46
CA ASP A 259 -20.78 29.70 14.04
C ASP A 259 -19.25 29.76 13.90
N VAL A 260 -18.71 30.86 13.36
CA VAL A 260 -17.28 31.05 13.16
C VAL A 260 -16.47 31.02 14.47
N VAL A 261 -17.10 31.37 15.59
CA VAL A 261 -16.45 31.38 16.92
C VAL A 261 -16.87 30.16 17.74
N VAL A 262 -18.18 29.95 17.89
CA VAL A 262 -18.72 28.98 18.85
C VAL A 262 -18.46 27.55 18.41
N THR A 263 -18.67 27.23 17.13
CA THR A 263 -18.49 25.87 16.64
C THR A 263 -17.06 25.36 16.85
N PRO A 264 -16.00 26.02 16.34
CA PRO A 264 -14.64 25.51 16.52
C PRO A 264 -14.23 25.49 18.00
N THR A 265 -14.67 26.45 18.82
CA THR A 265 -14.36 26.46 20.26
C THR A 265 -14.99 25.28 21.00
N VAL A 266 -16.28 25.01 20.78
CA VAL A 266 -16.99 23.90 21.43
C VAL A 266 -16.44 22.56 20.96
N VAL A 267 -16.24 22.39 19.64
CA VAL A 267 -15.69 21.16 19.07
C VAL A 267 -14.31 20.89 19.62
N LEU A 268 -13.43 21.89 19.65
CA LEU A 268 -12.08 21.73 20.18
C LEU A 268 -12.09 21.41 21.67
N LEU A 269 -12.87 22.13 22.48
CA LEU A 269 -12.93 21.92 23.93
C LEU A 269 -13.37 20.49 24.27
N VAL A 270 -14.46 20.04 23.65
CA VAL A 270 -15.00 18.69 23.88
C VAL A 270 -14.04 17.62 23.36
N MET A 271 -13.49 17.80 22.15
CA MET A 271 -12.61 16.80 21.56
C MET A 271 -11.23 16.76 22.20
N ALA A 272 -10.68 17.88 22.68
CA ALA A 272 -9.43 17.89 23.42
C ALA A 272 -9.58 17.19 24.78
N ALA A 273 -10.70 17.43 25.49
CA ALA A 273 -10.99 16.71 26.73
C ALA A 273 -11.18 15.20 26.46
N ALA A 274 -11.97 14.83 25.46
CA ALA A 274 -12.13 13.43 25.06
C ALA A 274 -10.80 12.80 24.64
N GLN A 275 -9.96 13.54 23.91
CA GLN A 275 -8.64 13.08 23.47
C GLN A 275 -7.76 12.72 24.66
N LEU A 276 -7.62 13.62 25.63
CA LEU A 276 -6.74 13.44 26.78
C LEU A 276 -7.25 12.38 27.76
N PHE A 277 -8.53 12.42 28.13
CA PHE A 277 -9.05 11.59 29.22
C PHE A 277 -9.60 10.23 28.77
N ILE A 278 -9.95 10.08 27.50
CA ILE A 278 -10.61 8.85 27.01
C ILE A 278 -9.78 8.22 25.90
N ILE A 279 -9.50 8.96 24.82
CA ILE A 279 -8.96 8.38 23.59
C ILE A 279 -7.48 8.03 23.75
N MET A 280 -6.64 8.91 24.30
CA MET A 280 -5.22 8.62 24.51
C MET A 280 -4.99 7.41 25.43
N PRO A 281 -5.63 7.29 26.61
CA PRO A 281 -5.53 6.09 27.43
C PRO A 281 -6.03 4.83 26.71
N ALA A 282 -7.22 4.88 26.11
CA ALA A 282 -7.82 3.72 25.46
C ALA A 282 -7.01 3.25 24.25
N ALA A 283 -6.61 4.19 23.38
CA ALA A 283 -5.75 3.90 22.24
C ALA A 283 -4.37 3.42 22.71
N GLY A 284 -3.84 3.93 23.84
CA GLY A 284 -2.60 3.44 24.44
C GLY A 284 -2.67 1.96 24.83
N VAL A 285 -3.78 1.52 25.44
CA VAL A 285 -4.01 0.10 25.74
C VAL A 285 -4.02 -0.74 24.46
N VAL A 286 -4.71 -0.25 23.41
CA VAL A 286 -4.77 -0.94 22.11
C VAL A 286 -3.39 -1.01 21.46
N SER A 287 -2.66 0.10 21.38
CA SER A 287 -1.29 0.17 20.84
C SER A 287 -0.37 -0.80 21.59
N ASN A 288 -0.37 -0.77 22.93
CA ASN A 288 0.45 -1.65 23.75
C ASN A 288 0.09 -3.12 23.52
N GLY A 289 -1.19 -3.45 23.38
CA GLY A 289 -1.64 -4.81 23.05
C GLY A 289 -1.12 -5.28 21.69
N ILE A 290 -1.19 -4.42 20.66
CA ILE A 290 -0.65 -4.73 19.32
C ILE A 290 0.86 -4.94 19.38
N LEU A 291 1.59 -4.06 20.07
CA LEU A 291 3.05 -4.17 20.24
C LEU A 291 3.43 -5.45 20.98
N HIS A 292 2.73 -5.79 22.06
CA HIS A 292 3.00 -6.97 22.85
C HIS A 292 2.72 -8.26 22.05
N ALA A 293 1.62 -8.31 21.31
CA ALA A 293 1.31 -9.45 20.44
C ALA A 293 2.34 -9.63 19.32
N LEU A 294 2.77 -8.54 18.68
CA LEU A 294 3.78 -8.58 17.62
C LEU A 294 5.15 -8.98 18.16
N ASN A 295 5.62 -8.36 19.25
CA ASN A 295 6.91 -8.70 19.84
C ASN A 295 6.90 -10.14 20.38
N GLY A 296 5.82 -10.57 21.03
CA GLY A 296 5.66 -11.95 21.48
C GLY A 296 5.71 -12.96 20.33
N LEU A 297 5.08 -12.66 19.19
CA LEU A 297 5.15 -13.49 17.99
C LEU A 297 6.58 -13.57 17.43
N LEU A 298 7.34 -12.47 17.44
CA LEU A 298 8.70 -12.43 16.91
C LEU A 298 9.70 -13.10 17.85
N GLU A 299 9.57 -12.92 19.16
CA GLU A 299 10.45 -13.52 20.17
C GLU A 299 10.26 -15.03 20.25
N HIS A 300 9.01 -15.51 20.33
CA HIS A 300 8.73 -16.95 20.43
C HIS A 300 8.84 -17.68 19.09
N GLY A 301 8.41 -17.03 18.01
CA GLY A 301 8.42 -17.62 16.67
C GLY A 301 9.76 -17.54 15.96
N GLY A 302 10.66 -16.64 16.40
CA GLY A 302 12.02 -16.49 15.88
C GLY A 302 12.08 -16.48 14.35
N ILE A 303 12.98 -17.29 13.79
CA ILE A 303 13.19 -17.40 12.35
C ILE A 303 11.93 -17.89 11.61
N ALA A 304 11.16 -18.79 12.22
CA ALA A 304 9.96 -19.35 11.59
C ALA A 304 8.87 -18.28 11.41
N ALA A 305 8.63 -17.45 12.44
CA ALA A 305 7.71 -16.32 12.33
C ALA A 305 8.17 -15.31 11.28
N GLY A 306 9.47 -14.96 11.28
CA GLY A 306 10.03 -14.08 10.25
C GLY A 306 9.84 -14.61 8.82
N PHE A 307 10.06 -15.92 8.61
CA PHE A 307 9.85 -16.57 7.32
C PHE A 307 8.38 -16.53 6.89
N VAL A 308 7.45 -16.94 7.77
CA VAL A 308 6.02 -16.98 7.46
C VAL A 308 5.48 -15.58 7.18
N LEU A 309 5.80 -14.60 8.03
CA LEU A 309 5.37 -13.22 7.85
C LEU A 309 5.92 -12.62 6.55
N SER A 310 7.19 -12.87 6.23
CA SER A 310 7.82 -12.45 4.97
C SER A 310 7.16 -13.12 3.75
N ALA A 311 6.87 -14.42 3.82
CA ALA A 311 6.23 -15.16 2.73
C ALA A 311 4.79 -14.71 2.47
N LEU A 312 4.06 -14.30 3.52
CA LEU A 312 2.68 -13.81 3.42
C LEU A 312 2.58 -12.36 2.94
N PHE A 313 3.64 -11.56 3.12
CA PHE A 313 3.61 -10.13 2.82
C PHE A 313 3.30 -9.80 1.35
N PRO A 314 3.83 -10.51 0.32
CA PRO A 314 3.46 -10.28 -1.08
C PRO A 314 1.96 -10.47 -1.37
N PHE A 315 1.29 -11.37 -0.65
CA PHE A 315 -0.16 -11.53 -0.77
C PHE A 315 -0.87 -10.28 -0.23
N LEU A 316 -0.43 -9.78 0.91
CA LEU A 316 -0.95 -8.54 1.49
C LEU A 316 -0.73 -7.33 0.55
N ILE A 317 0.41 -7.28 -0.16
CA ILE A 317 0.67 -6.27 -1.20
C ILE A 317 -0.31 -6.43 -2.36
N SER A 318 -0.51 -7.66 -2.87
CA SER A 318 -1.42 -7.91 -3.99
C SER A 318 -2.89 -7.54 -3.71
N LEU A 319 -3.32 -7.66 -2.45
CA LEU A 319 -4.66 -7.28 -2.00
C LEU A 319 -4.76 -5.78 -1.63
N GLY A 320 -3.66 -5.03 -1.69
CA GLY A 320 -3.59 -3.64 -1.24
C GLY A 320 -3.74 -3.48 0.28
N LEU A 321 -3.81 -4.58 1.02
CA LEU A 321 -4.11 -4.56 2.44
C LEU A 321 -2.92 -4.06 3.28
N HIS A 322 -1.72 -4.09 2.71
CA HIS A 322 -0.48 -3.70 3.38
C HIS A 322 -0.43 -2.21 3.77
N HIS A 323 -1.17 -1.34 3.07
CA HIS A 323 -1.28 0.08 3.45
C HIS A 323 -1.92 0.27 4.83
N GLY A 324 -2.74 -0.69 5.27
CA GLY A 324 -3.31 -0.69 6.62
C GLY A 324 -2.33 -1.00 7.74
N LEU A 325 -1.15 -1.54 7.42
CA LEU A 325 -0.08 -1.75 8.40
C LEU A 325 0.72 -0.47 8.67
N PHE A 326 0.58 0.53 7.81
CA PHE A 326 1.35 1.77 7.90
C PHE A 326 1.19 2.52 9.25
N PRO A 327 -0.02 2.68 9.82
CA PRO A 327 -0.19 3.27 11.15
C PRO A 327 0.50 2.45 12.24
N ILE A 328 0.51 1.12 12.10
CA ILE A 328 1.16 0.22 13.07
C ILE A 328 2.68 0.41 13.00
N HIS A 329 3.27 0.46 11.81
CA HIS A 329 4.70 0.72 11.65
C HIS A 329 5.11 2.05 12.26
N LEU A 330 4.33 3.10 12.02
CA LEU A 330 4.60 4.41 12.59
C LEU A 330 4.42 4.43 14.11
N GLU A 331 3.46 3.68 14.63
CA GLU A 331 3.30 3.53 16.07
C GLU A 331 4.45 2.75 16.70
N MET A 332 4.95 1.70 16.05
CA MET A 332 6.16 0.99 16.51
C MET A 332 7.37 1.94 16.55
N ILE A 333 7.56 2.76 15.51
CA ILE A 333 8.61 3.77 15.50
C ILE A 333 8.43 4.77 16.64
N ASN A 334 7.21 5.23 16.88
CA ASN A 334 6.90 6.18 17.95
C ASN A 334 7.17 5.58 19.35
N ALA A 335 6.76 4.33 19.57
CA ALA A 335 6.84 3.67 20.87
C ALA A 335 8.22 3.08 21.18
N THR A 336 8.91 2.49 20.20
CA THR A 336 10.16 1.74 20.41
C THR A 336 11.34 2.31 19.62
N GLY A 337 11.16 3.39 18.86
CA GLY A 337 12.21 3.97 18.02
C GLY A 337 12.56 3.15 16.77
N HIS A 338 11.96 1.97 16.59
CA HIS A 338 12.24 1.05 15.49
C HIS A 338 11.00 0.26 15.08
N ALA A 339 10.95 -0.24 13.85
CA ALA A 339 9.86 -1.09 13.37
C ALA A 339 10.39 -2.44 12.87
N PRO A 340 10.40 -3.49 13.72
CA PRO A 340 10.84 -4.84 13.34
C PRO A 340 10.09 -5.40 12.13
N LEU A 341 8.81 -5.06 11.98
CA LEU A 341 8.02 -5.45 10.82
C LEU A 341 8.56 -4.89 9.49
N PHE A 342 9.25 -3.74 9.49
CA PHE A 342 9.91 -3.25 8.28
C PHE A 342 11.09 -4.15 7.88
N ALA A 343 11.83 -4.71 8.82
CA ALA A 343 12.89 -5.66 8.51
C ALA A 343 12.32 -6.90 7.80
N ILE A 344 11.19 -7.44 8.29
CA ILE A 344 10.48 -8.55 7.65
C ILE A 344 9.99 -8.18 6.24
N GLN A 345 9.45 -6.96 6.08
CA GLN A 345 9.01 -6.47 4.77
C GLN A 345 10.19 -6.32 3.78
N ILE A 346 11.34 -5.87 4.26
CA ILE A 346 12.58 -5.80 3.47
C ILE A 346 13.03 -7.20 3.07
N MET A 347 12.97 -8.19 3.96
CA MET A 347 13.28 -9.59 3.62
C MET A 347 12.35 -10.12 2.51
N SER A 348 11.05 -9.82 2.59
CA SER A 348 10.08 -10.17 1.54
C SER A 348 10.45 -9.51 0.21
N ASN A 349 10.77 -8.21 0.22
CA ASN A 349 11.19 -7.48 -0.97
C ASN A 349 12.50 -8.03 -1.56
N ALA A 350 13.49 -8.35 -0.73
CA ALA A 350 14.73 -8.98 -1.17
C ALA A 350 14.46 -10.33 -1.86
N GLY A 351 13.54 -11.13 -1.31
CA GLY A 351 13.07 -12.36 -1.96
C GLY A 351 12.42 -12.11 -3.32
N MET A 352 11.67 -11.02 -3.47
CA MET A 352 11.10 -10.63 -4.77
C MET A 352 12.17 -10.18 -5.77
N VAL A 353 13.17 -9.41 -5.34
CA VAL A 353 14.32 -9.03 -6.17
C VAL A 353 15.07 -10.28 -6.63
N GLY A 354 15.32 -11.24 -5.73
CA GLY A 354 15.95 -12.51 -6.06
C GLY A 354 15.15 -13.30 -7.09
N ALA A 355 13.83 -13.40 -6.91
CA ALA A 355 12.95 -14.07 -7.87
C ALA A 355 12.94 -13.38 -9.25
N ALA A 356 12.86 -12.05 -9.29
CA ALA A 356 12.90 -11.30 -10.54
C ALA A 356 14.25 -11.44 -11.26
N THR A 357 15.35 -11.46 -10.51
CA THR A 357 16.70 -11.68 -11.04
C THR A 357 16.85 -13.10 -11.58
N ALA A 358 16.35 -14.11 -10.88
CA ALA A 358 16.33 -15.48 -11.36
C ALA A 358 15.57 -15.60 -12.68
N VAL A 359 14.37 -14.99 -12.78
CA VAL A 359 13.59 -14.98 -14.02
C VAL A 359 14.34 -14.25 -15.14
N LEU A 360 15.00 -13.12 -14.85
CA LEU A 360 15.80 -12.38 -15.83
C LEU A 360 16.93 -13.24 -16.44
N LEU A 361 17.62 -14.02 -15.59
CA LEU A 361 18.73 -14.86 -16.01
C LEU A 361 18.27 -16.12 -16.74
N LEU A 362 17.15 -16.72 -16.31
CA LEU A 362 16.68 -18.02 -16.79
C LEU A 362 15.68 -17.92 -17.95
N THR A 363 14.95 -16.81 -18.10
CA THR A 363 13.91 -16.70 -19.12
C THR A 363 14.50 -16.53 -20.52
N ARG A 364 13.90 -17.25 -21.48
CA ARG A 364 14.18 -17.12 -22.92
C ARG A 364 13.17 -16.23 -23.65
N ASP A 365 12.04 -15.91 -23.02
CA ASP A 365 11.03 -15.04 -23.61
C ASP A 365 11.51 -13.57 -23.58
N PRO A 366 11.67 -12.91 -24.75
CA PRO A 366 12.12 -11.51 -24.81
C PRO A 366 11.19 -10.55 -24.08
N VAL A 367 9.89 -10.84 -24.01
CA VAL A 367 8.90 -10.01 -23.32
C VAL A 367 9.11 -10.12 -21.81
N MET A 368 9.12 -11.34 -21.26
CA MET A 368 9.39 -11.56 -19.83
C MET A 368 10.76 -11.01 -19.41
N LYS A 369 11.78 -11.12 -20.28
CA LYS A 369 13.11 -10.56 -20.02
C LYS A 369 13.07 -9.04 -19.87
N LYS A 370 12.31 -8.34 -20.74
CA LYS A 370 12.12 -6.88 -20.67
C LYS A 370 11.34 -6.48 -19.41
N ILE A 371 10.31 -7.25 -19.04
CA ILE A 371 9.52 -7.00 -17.83
C ILE A 371 10.39 -7.18 -16.57
N ALA A 372 11.13 -8.28 -16.47
CA ALA A 372 12.02 -8.56 -15.33
C ALA A 372 13.12 -7.49 -15.19
N LYS A 373 13.76 -7.07 -16.29
CA LYS A 373 14.72 -5.95 -16.27
C LYS A 373 14.12 -4.66 -15.73
N GLY A 374 12.86 -4.38 -16.07
CA GLY A 374 12.16 -3.18 -15.60
C GLY A 374 11.72 -3.27 -14.13
N ALA A 375 11.42 -4.46 -13.62
CA ALA A 375 10.88 -4.67 -12.28
C ALA A 375 11.96 -4.73 -11.17
N ILE A 376 13.18 -5.17 -11.49
CA ILE A 376 14.27 -5.30 -10.51
C ILE A 376 14.62 -3.97 -9.82
N PRO A 377 14.91 -2.87 -10.54
CA PRO A 377 15.26 -1.59 -9.89
C PRO A 377 14.15 -1.09 -8.98
N THR A 378 12.90 -1.26 -9.38
CA THR A 378 11.75 -0.84 -8.55
C THR A 378 11.62 -1.67 -7.28
N SER A 379 11.87 -2.98 -7.35
CA SER A 379 11.79 -3.85 -6.17
C SER A 379 12.98 -3.70 -5.23
N ILE A 380 14.14 -3.25 -5.71
CA ILE A 380 15.25 -2.81 -4.85
C ILE A 380 14.83 -1.57 -4.06
N LEU A 381 14.09 -0.64 -4.68
CA LEU A 381 13.51 0.53 -4.02
C LEU A 381 12.25 0.20 -3.19
N ALA A 382 12.09 -1.06 -2.80
CA ALA A 382 10.97 -1.58 -2.01
C ALA A 382 9.59 -1.45 -2.66
N VAL A 383 9.51 -1.21 -3.97
CA VAL A 383 8.26 -1.20 -4.76
C VAL A 383 8.06 -2.59 -5.38
N GLY A 384 7.24 -3.41 -4.73
CA GLY A 384 7.05 -4.83 -5.07
C GLY A 384 6.04 -5.10 -6.19
N GLU A 385 5.13 -4.17 -6.47
CA GLU A 385 4.02 -4.36 -7.41
C GLU A 385 4.47 -4.72 -8.83
N PRO A 386 5.51 -4.10 -9.42
CA PRO A 386 6.02 -4.49 -10.74
C PRO A 386 6.50 -5.93 -10.79
N THR A 387 7.09 -6.43 -9.70
CA THR A 387 7.58 -7.83 -9.63
C THR A 387 6.43 -8.80 -9.39
N ILE A 388 5.50 -8.48 -8.48
CA ILE A 388 4.33 -9.30 -8.19
C ILE A 388 3.49 -9.46 -9.46
N PHE A 389 3.05 -8.37 -10.06
CA PHE A 389 2.13 -8.42 -11.19
C PHE A 389 2.85 -8.71 -12.52
N GLY A 390 4.01 -8.09 -12.75
CA GLY A 390 4.72 -8.19 -14.01
C GLY A 390 5.54 -9.46 -14.18
N VAL A 391 6.11 -10.00 -13.09
CA VAL A 391 6.98 -11.19 -13.17
C VAL A 391 6.27 -12.43 -12.64
N LYS A 392 5.66 -12.36 -11.44
CA LYS A 392 5.05 -13.55 -10.80
C LYS A 392 3.67 -13.90 -11.37
N TYR A 393 2.78 -12.92 -11.59
CA TYR A 393 1.42 -13.19 -12.10
C TYR A 393 1.32 -13.25 -13.64
N SER A 394 2.07 -12.42 -14.39
CA SER A 394 2.09 -12.51 -15.86
C SER A 394 2.70 -13.81 -16.40
N GLY A 395 3.44 -14.57 -15.57
CA GLY A 395 3.99 -15.88 -15.93
C GLY A 395 2.94 -17.00 -16.06
N GLY A 396 1.69 -16.77 -15.67
CA GLY A 396 0.73 -17.83 -15.41
C GLY A 396 1.10 -18.53 -14.09
N VAL A 397 0.09 -18.79 -13.26
CA VAL A 397 0.19 -19.40 -11.91
C VAL A 397 1.36 -20.39 -11.78
N CYS A 398 2.46 -19.93 -11.19
CA CYS A 398 3.56 -20.78 -10.70
C CYS A 398 3.48 -20.91 -9.17
N LEU A 399 2.28 -21.23 -8.65
CA LEU A 399 2.10 -21.65 -7.26
C LEU A 399 2.11 -23.20 -7.11
N HIS A 400 2.09 -23.91 -8.23
CA HIS A 400 2.28 -25.36 -8.27
C HIS A 400 3.17 -25.70 -9.46
N HIS A 401 4.44 -26.04 -9.23
CA HIS A 401 5.05 -27.22 -9.82
C HIS A 401 6.44 -27.50 -9.25
N GLY A 402 6.63 -28.75 -8.87
CA GLY A 402 7.93 -29.33 -8.55
C GLY A 402 8.81 -29.43 -9.81
N VAL A 403 10.10 -29.36 -9.55
CA VAL A 403 11.19 -29.51 -10.52
C VAL A 403 11.22 -30.97 -10.99
N ASP A 404 11.08 -31.22 -12.30
CA ASP A 404 11.39 -32.55 -12.87
C ASP A 404 12.91 -32.80 -12.75
N ARG A 405 13.31 -34.07 -12.60
CA ARG A 405 14.67 -34.60 -12.38
C ARG A 405 15.73 -34.19 -13.42
N ARG A 406 15.38 -33.34 -14.39
CA ARG A 406 16.28 -32.76 -15.40
C ARG A 406 16.35 -31.22 -15.40
N GLY A 407 15.71 -30.53 -14.46
CA GLY A 407 15.90 -29.08 -14.25
C GLY A 407 15.37 -28.16 -15.37
N VAL A 408 14.52 -28.65 -16.27
CA VAL A 408 13.95 -27.87 -17.39
C VAL A 408 12.53 -27.43 -17.08
N TRP A 409 12.30 -26.11 -17.00
CA TRP A 409 10.96 -25.52 -16.95
C TRP A 409 10.31 -25.60 -18.34
N ARG A 410 9.44 -26.60 -18.56
CA ARG A 410 8.52 -26.59 -19.71
C ARG A 410 7.20 -25.95 -19.31
N ARG A 411 6.74 -25.01 -20.13
CA ARG A 411 5.33 -24.59 -20.18
C ARG A 411 4.52 -25.84 -20.54
N ASP A 412 3.76 -26.40 -19.61
CA ASP A 412 2.85 -27.50 -19.96
C ASP A 412 1.65 -26.88 -20.70
N ASP A 413 1.80 -26.74 -22.03
CA ASP A 413 0.80 -26.21 -22.97
C ASP A 413 -0.48 -27.08 -23.04
N ARG A 414 -0.69 -28.00 -22.11
CA ARG A 414 -1.93 -28.76 -21.95
C ARG A 414 -2.98 -28.00 -21.13
N ALA A 415 -2.58 -27.14 -20.18
CA ALA A 415 -3.52 -26.29 -19.47
C ALA A 415 -4.08 -25.15 -20.36
N ALA A 416 -3.24 -24.57 -21.22
CA ALA A 416 -3.65 -23.54 -22.17
C ALA A 416 -4.58 -24.08 -23.28
N ARG A 417 -4.45 -25.36 -23.66
CA ARG A 417 -5.34 -26.00 -24.63
C ARG A 417 -6.72 -26.35 -24.06
N CYS A 418 -6.88 -26.52 -22.74
CA CYS A 418 -8.19 -26.83 -22.16
C CYS A 418 -9.14 -25.61 -22.11
N LEU A 419 -8.62 -24.38 -22.15
CA LEU A 419 -9.45 -23.16 -22.10
C LEU A 419 -9.81 -22.60 -23.48
N HIS A 420 -9.16 -23.07 -24.56
CA HIS A 420 -9.38 -22.53 -25.91
C HIS A 420 -10.25 -23.41 -26.84
N GLN A 421 -10.67 -24.60 -26.38
CA GLN A 421 -11.59 -25.47 -27.13
C GLN A 421 -12.68 -26.07 -26.24
N ARG A 422 -13.64 -25.26 -25.77
CA ARG A 422 -14.99 -25.78 -25.43
C ARG A 422 -16.06 -24.76 -25.84
N ARG A 423 -16.28 -24.70 -27.15
CA ARG A 423 -17.60 -24.39 -27.71
C ARG A 423 -18.50 -25.56 -27.33
N TRP A 424 -19.70 -25.23 -26.86
CA TRP A 424 -20.82 -26.11 -26.50
C TRP A 424 -20.82 -27.50 -27.16
N ARG A 425 -20.89 -28.55 -26.34
CA ARG A 425 -21.70 -29.77 -26.55
C ARG A 425 -21.76 -30.56 -25.24
N GLY A 426 -22.97 -30.93 -24.83
CA GLY A 426 -23.29 -31.53 -23.54
C GLY A 426 -22.70 -32.93 -23.34
N GLY A 427 -22.69 -33.36 -22.08
CA GLY A 427 -22.30 -34.70 -21.66
C GLY A 427 -21.53 -34.70 -20.34
N ALA A 428 -22.16 -35.23 -19.29
CA ALA A 428 -21.61 -35.45 -17.95
C ALA A 428 -20.33 -36.31 -17.98
N PHE A 429 -19.36 -36.08 -17.08
CA PHE A 429 -18.45 -37.16 -16.65
C PHE A 429 -17.76 -36.90 -15.30
N GLY A 430 -18.12 -37.77 -14.34
CA GLY A 430 -17.29 -38.49 -13.36
C GLY A 430 -16.00 -37.88 -12.81
N ALA A 431 -16.03 -37.59 -11.50
CA ALA A 431 -14.85 -37.53 -10.65
C ALA A 431 -14.26 -38.93 -10.42
N THR A 432 -13.01 -38.96 -9.92
CA THR A 432 -12.30 -40.08 -9.26
C THR A 432 -11.36 -40.95 -10.11
N ALA A 433 -10.05 -40.67 -9.99
CA ALA A 433 -8.92 -41.62 -10.03
C ALA A 433 -7.58 -40.88 -9.89
N ASN A 434 -7.48 -39.68 -10.48
CA ASN A 434 -6.20 -38.99 -10.65
C ASN A 434 -5.70 -38.26 -9.39
N CYS A 435 -6.62 -37.85 -8.51
CA CYS A 435 -6.31 -37.05 -7.32
C CYS A 435 -5.66 -37.88 -6.19
N ARG A 436 -6.03 -39.15 -6.03
CA ARG A 436 -5.42 -40.03 -5.01
C ARG A 436 -3.99 -40.46 -5.37
N ARG A 437 -3.69 -40.68 -6.65
CA ARG A 437 -2.33 -41.09 -7.09
C ARG A 437 -1.29 -39.96 -7.02
N GLN A 438 -1.70 -38.70 -7.16
CA GLN A 438 -0.78 -37.57 -7.09
C GLN A 438 -0.35 -37.21 -5.66
N ILE A 439 -1.18 -37.49 -4.66
CA ILE A 439 -0.87 -37.15 -3.25
C ILE A 439 0.12 -38.15 -2.64
N SER A 440 0.01 -39.45 -2.95
CA SER A 440 0.94 -40.47 -2.46
C SER A 440 2.36 -40.36 -3.04
N ALA A 441 2.53 -39.64 -4.16
CA ALA A 441 3.81 -39.48 -4.83
C ALA A 441 4.65 -38.30 -4.30
N ILE A 442 4.06 -37.39 -3.52
CA ILE A 442 4.73 -36.15 -3.09
C ILE A 442 5.20 -36.23 -1.61
N TYR A 443 4.53 -37.03 -0.76
CA TYR A 443 4.94 -37.22 0.64
C TYR A 443 4.76 -38.67 1.10
N PRO A 444 5.81 -39.51 1.11
CA PRO A 444 5.74 -40.85 1.68
C PRO A 444 5.82 -40.74 3.21
N GLY A 445 4.71 -40.39 3.87
CA GLY A 445 4.65 -40.36 5.35
C GLY A 445 3.56 -39.50 5.97
N MET A 446 2.93 -38.59 5.23
CA MET A 446 1.83 -37.75 5.74
C MET A 446 0.49 -38.16 5.14
N ALA A 447 0.12 -39.43 5.29
CA ALA A 447 -1.26 -39.88 5.09
C ALA A 447 -1.97 -39.84 6.45
N GLY A 448 -2.43 -38.67 6.88
CA GLY A 448 -3.26 -38.55 8.06
C GLY A 448 -3.57 -37.11 8.46
N GLY A 449 -4.79 -36.65 8.18
CA GLY A 449 -5.50 -35.74 9.09
C GLY A 449 -6.00 -34.40 8.53
N LEU A 450 -5.13 -33.50 8.05
CA LEU A 450 -5.50 -32.06 8.05
C LEU A 450 -5.65 -31.36 6.68
N CYS A 451 -5.01 -31.82 5.60
CA CYS A 451 -5.13 -31.16 4.29
C CYS A 451 -6.42 -31.50 3.51
N GLY A 452 -7.11 -32.59 3.86
CA GLY A 452 -8.32 -33.02 3.16
C GLY A 452 -9.52 -32.10 3.38
N GLY A 453 -9.61 -31.45 4.56
CA GLY A 453 -10.73 -30.57 4.92
C GLY A 453 -10.71 -29.23 4.18
N LEU A 454 -9.55 -28.56 4.12
CA LEU A 454 -9.46 -27.22 3.52
C LEU A 454 -9.68 -27.23 1.99
N CYS A 455 -9.28 -28.29 1.29
CA CYS A 455 -9.51 -28.38 -0.15
C CYS A 455 -10.98 -28.65 -0.50
N ALA A 456 -11.72 -29.38 0.34
CA ALA A 456 -13.14 -29.66 0.12
C ALA A 456 -13.99 -28.38 0.28
N ASP A 457 -13.68 -27.53 1.26
CA ASP A 457 -14.43 -26.30 1.52
C ASP A 457 -14.25 -25.21 0.45
N VAL A 458 -13.05 -25.12 -0.14
CA VAL A 458 -12.75 -24.13 -1.19
C VAL A 458 -13.37 -24.53 -2.54
N CYS A 459 -13.39 -25.83 -2.87
CA CYS A 459 -14.03 -26.33 -4.09
C CYS A 459 -15.56 -26.41 -3.96
N GLY A 460 -16.11 -26.72 -2.78
CA GLY A 460 -17.56 -26.81 -2.56
C GLY A 460 -18.30 -25.47 -2.70
N ARG A 461 -17.64 -24.35 -2.37
CA ARG A 461 -18.23 -23.00 -2.45
C ARG A 461 -18.20 -22.37 -3.85
N GLN A 462 -17.47 -22.96 -4.82
CA GLN A 462 -17.51 -22.51 -6.21
C GLN A 462 -18.68 -23.11 -7.03
N GLY A 463 -19.34 -24.14 -6.50
CA GLY A 463 -20.48 -24.79 -7.17
C GLY A 463 -21.84 -24.11 -7.01
N THR A 464 -21.97 -23.08 -6.16
CA THR A 464 -23.25 -22.41 -5.85
C THR A 464 -23.39 -21.01 -6.44
N TRP A 465 -22.42 -20.53 -7.23
CA TRP A 465 -22.48 -19.25 -7.94
C TRP A 465 -22.80 -19.38 -9.45
N LEU A 466 -23.28 -20.56 -9.87
CA LEU A 466 -23.83 -20.79 -11.20
C LEU A 466 -25.23 -21.43 -11.09
N ARG A 467 -26.19 -20.62 -10.61
CA ARG A 467 -27.60 -20.61 -11.02
C ARG A 467 -28.09 -19.17 -11.08
#